data_AF-A0A5C9C2Y9-F1
#
_entry.id   AF-A0A5C9C2Y9-F1
#
_cell.length_a   1.000
_cell.length_b   1.000
_cell.length_c   1.000
_cell.angle_alpha   90.00
_cell.angle_beta   90.00
_cell.angle_gamma   90.00
#
_symmetry.space_group_name_H-M   'P 1'
#
loop_
_entity.id
_entity.type
_entity.pdbx_description
1 polymer ?
#
loop_
_entity_poly.entity_id
_entity_poly.type
_entity_poly.pdbx_seq_one_letter_code
_entity_poly.pdbx_strand_id
1 'polypeptide(L)'
;MSIAPAEKEVAAASSAIVSRSETATNSGRVQLITGPNMAGKSTYIRQAALLTIMAQMGSFIPASEARIGIADRIFARVGASDELSKGQSTFMVEMTETARILNSASDRSLVILDEIGRGTSTYDGISLAWAVTEFLHDQIRCRTLFATHYHELTELTKTLPETSNWNVAIREHGDDIVFLHKIVEGPADKSYGIHVAKIAGLPRDVVERAQVILAQLESDHVDESGKVKIPERKTKSRDRQLSLFIEPDHPVIEKLKSLDIEQLTPLAALQTLNEFRQELTK
;
A
#
# COMPACT_ATOMS: atom_id res chain seq x y z
N MET A 1 -36.36 22.76 -1.76
CA MET A 1 -34.90 22.60 -1.84
C MET A 1 -34.44 22.12 -0.47
N SER A 2 -34.44 20.80 -0.29
CA SER A 2 -34.24 20.15 1.01
C SER A 2 -32.74 19.94 1.20
N ILE A 3 -32.14 20.63 2.16
CA ILE A 3 -30.76 20.40 2.57
C ILE A 3 -30.80 19.22 3.55
N ALA A 4 -30.32 18.06 3.10
CA ALA A 4 -30.09 16.88 3.93
C ALA A 4 -28.83 16.16 3.41
N PRO A 5 -28.02 15.46 4.23
CA PRO A 5 -27.78 15.59 5.66
C PRO A 5 -26.25 15.58 5.94
N ALA A 6 -25.53 16.66 5.59
CA ALA A 6 -24.07 16.73 5.80
C ALA A 6 -23.66 16.71 7.29
N GLU A 7 -24.55 17.09 8.20
CA GLU A 7 -24.27 17.20 9.63
C GLU A 7 -24.17 15.85 10.36
N LYS A 8 -24.79 14.78 9.85
CA LYS A 8 -24.72 13.44 10.46
C LYS A 8 -23.47 12.65 10.05
N GLU A 9 -22.80 13.04 8.96
CA GLU A 9 -21.73 12.24 8.36
C GLU A 9 -20.34 12.56 8.92
N VAL A 10 -20.14 13.79 9.44
CA VAL A 10 -18.93 14.19 10.17
C VAL A 10 -18.73 13.38 11.46
N ALA A 11 -19.83 12.90 12.05
CA ALA A 11 -19.84 12.10 13.28
C ALA A 11 -19.15 10.73 13.10
N ALA A 12 -19.34 10.07 11.96
CA ALA A 12 -18.75 8.75 11.71
C ALA A 12 -17.22 8.84 11.52
N ALA A 13 -16.73 9.89 10.84
CA ALA A 13 -15.31 10.14 10.66
C ALA A 13 -14.58 10.49 11.97
N SER A 14 -15.31 10.96 12.98
CA SER A 14 -14.78 11.35 14.29
C SER A 14 -14.50 10.15 15.23
N SER A 15 -15.16 9.02 14.99
CA SER A 15 -15.03 7.81 15.84
C SER A 15 -13.68 7.10 15.70
N ALA A 16 -13.01 7.23 14.54
CA ALA A 16 -11.72 6.59 14.25
C ALA A 16 -10.51 7.44 14.67
N ILE A 17 -10.74 8.63 15.25
CA ILE A 17 -9.68 9.59 15.52
C ILE A 17 -8.96 9.22 16.82
N VAL A 18 -8.06 8.26 16.68
CA VAL A 18 -6.81 8.22 17.44
C VAL A 18 -7.04 7.93 18.94
N SER A 19 -7.71 6.81 19.24
CA SER A 19 -7.86 6.27 20.59
C SER A 19 -6.81 5.19 20.87
N ARG A 20 -6.11 5.30 22.02
CA ARG A 20 -5.25 4.26 22.61
C ARG A 20 -6.05 3.35 23.58
N SER A 21 -7.38 3.32 23.48
CA SER A 21 -8.27 2.68 24.46
C SER A 21 -8.61 1.26 24.05
N GLU A 22 -8.46 0.30 24.96
CA GLU A 22 -8.89 -1.10 24.83
C GLU A 22 -10.42 -1.27 24.60
N THR A 23 -11.19 -0.18 24.71
CA THR A 23 -12.66 -0.17 24.72
C THR A 23 -13.31 0.61 23.57
N ALA A 24 -12.53 1.28 22.71
CA ALA A 24 -13.06 1.83 21.46
C ALA A 24 -12.76 0.83 20.34
N THR A 25 -13.71 0.64 19.42
CA THR A 25 -13.56 -0.19 18.21
C THR A 25 -12.14 -0.10 17.67
N ASN A 26 -11.42 -1.23 17.74
CA ASN A 26 -9.97 -1.33 17.68
C ASN A 26 -9.45 -1.00 16.27
N SER A 27 -9.42 0.28 15.91
CA SER A 27 -8.94 0.77 14.60
C SER A 27 -7.43 0.54 14.39
N GLY A 28 -6.75 -0.13 15.30
CA GLY A 28 -5.31 -0.33 15.24
C GLY A 28 -4.50 0.94 15.47
N ARG A 29 -3.24 0.74 15.80
CA ARG A 29 -2.20 1.76 15.90
C ARG A 29 -1.82 2.30 14.52
N VAL A 30 -1.81 1.44 13.50
CA VAL A 30 -1.50 1.81 12.11
C VAL A 30 -2.76 1.64 11.25
N GLN A 31 -3.13 2.69 10.53
CA GLN A 31 -4.26 2.67 9.60
C GLN A 31 -3.74 2.87 8.19
N LEU A 32 -3.92 1.85 7.34
CA LEU A 32 -3.60 1.90 5.92
C LEU A 32 -4.84 2.34 5.16
N ILE A 33 -4.77 3.52 4.54
CA ILE A 33 -5.89 4.15 3.85
C ILE A 33 -5.64 4.05 2.35
N THR A 34 -6.44 3.24 1.68
CA THR A 34 -6.34 2.96 0.25
C THR A 34 -7.49 3.57 -0.54
N GLY A 35 -7.33 3.66 -1.85
CA GLY A 35 -8.34 4.18 -2.76
C GLY A 35 -7.77 5.15 -3.80
N PRO A 36 -8.57 5.55 -4.78
CA PRO A 36 -8.11 6.36 -5.90
C PRO A 36 -7.62 7.75 -5.47
N ASN A 37 -6.80 8.35 -6.31
CA ASN A 37 -6.39 9.75 -6.17
C ASN A 37 -7.65 10.63 -6.30
N MET A 38 -7.70 11.75 -5.56
CA MET A 38 -8.87 12.65 -5.44
C MET A 38 -10.05 12.13 -4.59
N ALA A 39 -9.99 10.91 -4.07
CA ALA A 39 -11.07 10.35 -3.25
C ALA A 39 -11.13 10.89 -1.79
N GLY A 40 -10.27 11.84 -1.42
CA GLY A 40 -10.29 12.49 -0.11
C GLY A 40 -9.35 11.90 0.95
N LYS A 41 -8.47 10.93 0.60
CA LYS A 41 -7.49 10.32 1.52
C LYS A 41 -6.62 11.38 2.22
N SER A 42 -5.98 12.25 1.44
CA SER A 42 -5.13 13.35 1.95
C SER A 42 -5.92 14.36 2.80
N THR A 43 -7.20 14.55 2.51
CA THR A 43 -8.07 15.43 3.31
C THR A 43 -8.34 14.80 4.67
N TYR A 44 -8.68 13.51 4.69
CA TYR A 44 -8.95 12.76 5.92
C TYR A 44 -7.76 12.76 6.88
N ILE A 45 -6.56 12.41 6.38
CA ILE A 45 -5.36 12.36 7.23
C ILE A 45 -4.95 13.75 7.74
N ARG A 46 -5.09 14.80 6.92
CA ARG A 46 -4.84 16.18 7.34
C ARG A 46 -5.84 16.65 8.39
N GLN A 47 -7.11 16.30 8.22
CA GLN A 47 -8.15 16.59 9.20
C GLN A 47 -7.82 15.94 10.55
N ALA A 48 -7.39 14.68 10.59
CA ALA A 48 -6.99 14.02 11.84
C ALA A 48 -5.83 14.74 12.55
N ALA A 49 -4.84 15.23 11.79
CA ALA A 49 -3.75 16.06 12.32
C ALA A 49 -4.28 17.35 12.95
N LEU A 50 -5.10 18.09 12.21
CA LEU A 50 -5.64 19.38 12.64
C LEU A 50 -6.52 19.24 13.88
N LEU A 51 -7.39 18.22 13.92
CA LEU A 51 -8.23 17.93 15.09
C LEU A 51 -7.40 17.61 16.32
N THR A 52 -6.29 16.89 16.16
CA THR A 52 -5.35 16.61 17.26
C THR A 52 -4.73 17.88 17.81
N ILE A 53 -4.28 18.77 16.93
CA ILE A 53 -3.70 20.08 17.32
C ILE A 53 -4.74 20.93 18.06
N MET A 54 -5.93 21.10 17.47
CA MET A 54 -7.00 21.92 18.05
C MET A 54 -7.42 21.41 19.43
N ALA A 55 -7.57 20.10 19.59
CA ALA A 55 -7.91 19.49 20.88
C ALA A 55 -6.82 19.72 21.94
N GLN A 56 -5.53 19.57 21.57
CA GLN A 56 -4.41 19.84 22.49
C GLN A 56 -4.20 21.31 22.80
N MET A 57 -4.67 22.23 21.96
CA MET A 57 -4.74 23.67 22.25
C MET A 57 -5.87 24.02 23.23
N GLY A 58 -6.77 23.09 23.54
CA GLY A 58 -7.96 23.32 24.36
C GLY A 58 -9.14 23.95 23.60
N SER A 59 -9.11 23.94 22.26
CA SER A 59 -10.24 24.38 21.44
C SER A 59 -11.30 23.30 21.32
N PHE A 60 -12.55 23.69 21.13
CA PHE A 60 -13.54 22.79 20.53
C PHE A 60 -13.11 22.38 19.13
N ILE A 61 -13.56 21.20 18.70
CA ILE A 61 -13.28 20.63 17.40
C ILE A 61 -14.59 20.32 16.65
N PRO A 62 -14.60 20.34 15.31
CA PRO A 62 -15.78 20.03 14.50
C PRO A 62 -16.07 18.52 14.49
N ALA A 63 -16.60 18.01 15.60
CA ALA A 63 -17.01 16.63 15.78
C ALA A 63 -18.24 16.57 16.70
N SER A 64 -19.12 15.58 16.51
CA SER A 64 -20.23 15.34 17.45
C SER A 64 -19.71 14.86 18.81
N GLU A 65 -18.68 14.01 18.78
CA GLU A 65 -17.93 13.52 19.92
C GLU A 65 -16.54 13.10 19.45
N ALA A 66 -15.53 13.17 20.34
CA ALA A 66 -14.17 12.77 20.00
C ALA A 66 -13.38 12.36 21.24
N ARG A 67 -12.53 11.34 21.09
CA ARG A 67 -11.57 10.92 22.12
C ARG A 67 -10.16 10.88 21.52
N ILE A 68 -9.42 11.97 21.71
CA ILE A 68 -8.11 12.17 21.10
C ILE A 68 -7.01 11.92 22.12
N GLY A 69 -6.11 10.97 21.84
CA GLY A 69 -4.92 10.76 22.65
C GLY A 69 -3.88 11.89 22.48
N ILE A 70 -3.18 12.25 23.56
CA ILE A 70 -2.14 13.29 23.54
C ILE A 70 -0.93 12.83 22.70
N ALA A 71 -0.66 13.55 21.62
CA ALA A 71 0.56 13.47 20.84
C ALA A 71 1.66 14.37 21.43
N ASP A 72 2.85 13.81 21.62
CA ASP A 72 4.04 14.60 21.95
C ASP A 72 4.55 15.39 20.74
N ARG A 73 4.43 14.80 19.54
CA ARG A 73 4.79 15.38 18.24
C ARG A 73 3.85 14.87 17.16
N ILE A 74 3.60 15.72 16.17
CA ILE A 74 2.87 15.36 14.95
C ILE A 74 3.85 15.47 13.78
N PHE A 75 4.06 14.35 13.09
CA PHE A 75 4.86 14.28 11.90
C PHE A 75 3.95 14.14 10.69
N ALA A 76 4.21 14.92 9.65
CA ALA A 76 3.43 14.90 8.44
C ALA A 76 4.36 14.85 7.23
N ARG A 77 4.25 13.79 6.45
CA ARG A 77 4.73 13.71 5.07
C ARG A 77 3.50 13.77 4.19
N VAL A 78 3.07 14.97 3.83
CA VAL A 78 1.96 15.20 2.90
C VAL A 78 2.58 15.77 1.63
N GLY A 79 2.30 15.15 0.49
CA GLY A 79 2.91 15.51 -0.80
C GLY A 79 2.96 17.02 -1.00
N ALA A 80 4.16 17.55 -1.20
CA ALA A 80 4.35 18.96 -1.52
C ALA A 80 3.96 19.15 -3.00
N SER A 81 3.12 20.13 -3.26
CA SER A 81 3.03 20.73 -4.60
C SER A 81 4.40 21.34 -4.90
N ASP A 82 5.23 20.62 -5.66
CA ASP A 82 6.39 21.10 -6.39
C ASP A 82 7.24 22.19 -5.70
N GLU A 83 8.00 21.84 -4.66
CA GLU A 83 9.25 22.56 -4.38
C GLU A 83 10.36 22.03 -5.31
N LEU A 84 10.22 22.30 -6.61
CA LEU A 84 11.28 22.06 -7.62
C LEU A 84 12.47 23.04 -7.47
N SER A 85 12.41 23.97 -6.51
CA SER A 85 13.26 25.15 -6.43
C SER A 85 14.62 24.95 -5.73
N LYS A 86 15.00 23.72 -5.34
CA LYS A 86 16.26 23.44 -4.60
C LYS A 86 17.27 22.51 -5.31
N GLY A 87 17.01 22.08 -6.54
CA GLY A 87 17.93 21.22 -7.29
C GLY A 87 18.15 19.82 -6.70
N GLN A 88 17.35 19.42 -5.70
CA GLN A 88 17.32 18.07 -5.15
C GLN A 88 16.22 17.26 -5.84
N SER A 89 16.47 15.97 -6.09
CA SER A 89 15.42 15.05 -6.57
C SER A 89 14.24 15.05 -5.60
N THR A 90 13.02 15.12 -6.12
CA THR A 90 11.78 15.04 -5.33
C THR A 90 11.76 13.80 -4.44
N PHE A 91 12.29 12.68 -4.95
CA PHE A 91 12.45 11.45 -4.19
C PHE A 91 13.47 11.59 -3.04
N MET A 92 14.58 12.30 -3.22
CA MET A 92 15.55 12.53 -2.14
C MET A 92 14.96 13.39 -1.01
N VAL A 93 14.16 14.41 -1.36
CA VAL A 93 13.44 15.22 -0.38
C VAL A 93 12.47 14.34 0.40
N GLU A 94 11.70 13.51 -0.28
CA GLU A 94 10.78 12.54 0.32
C GLU A 94 11.49 11.58 1.28
N MET A 95 12.63 11.02 0.88
CA MET A 95 13.41 10.12 1.72
C MET A 95 14.02 10.83 2.92
N THR A 96 14.47 12.08 2.76
CA THR A 96 15.01 12.89 3.87
C THR A 96 13.93 13.23 4.88
N GLU A 97 12.73 13.59 4.42
CA GLU A 97 11.57 13.83 5.28
C GLU A 97 11.17 12.55 6.03
N THR A 98 11.07 11.42 5.32
CA THR A 98 10.79 10.11 5.92
C THR A 98 11.83 9.74 6.97
N ALA A 99 13.12 9.92 6.68
CA ALA A 99 14.20 9.67 7.62
C ALA A 99 14.08 10.56 8.87
N ARG A 100 13.70 11.83 8.74
CA ARG A 100 13.48 12.71 9.91
C ARG A 100 12.36 12.20 10.80
N ILE A 101 11.27 11.71 10.21
CA ILE A 101 10.14 11.12 10.94
C ILE A 101 10.64 9.89 11.72
N LEU A 102 11.26 8.93 11.03
CA LEU A 102 11.69 7.67 11.64
C LEU A 102 12.75 7.85 12.74
N ASN A 103 13.62 8.85 12.61
CA ASN A 103 14.67 9.11 13.62
C ASN A 103 14.18 9.92 14.82
N SER A 104 13.00 10.56 14.75
CA SER A 104 12.55 11.53 15.77
C SER A 104 11.22 11.16 16.43
N ALA A 105 10.43 10.29 15.81
CA ALA A 105 9.14 9.88 16.35
C ALA A 105 9.30 9.02 17.62
N SER A 106 8.39 9.22 18.56
CA SER A 106 8.26 8.42 19.78
C SER A 106 6.98 7.57 19.72
N ASP A 107 6.79 6.65 20.66
CA ASP A 107 5.57 5.84 20.79
C ASP A 107 4.30 6.69 21.03
N ARG A 108 4.45 7.95 21.46
CA ARG A 108 3.35 8.88 21.69
C ARG A 108 3.05 9.76 20.47
N SER A 109 3.91 9.72 19.44
CA SER A 109 3.76 10.58 18.27
C SER A 109 2.55 10.18 17.43
N LEU A 110 2.04 11.14 16.66
CA LEU A 110 1.11 10.92 15.55
C LEU A 110 1.88 11.11 14.24
N VAL A 111 1.94 10.08 13.42
CA VAL A 111 2.61 10.11 12.12
C VAL A 111 1.56 10.04 11.01
N ILE A 112 1.66 10.95 10.05
CA ILE A 112 0.79 10.99 8.88
C ILE A 112 1.65 10.92 7.64
N LEU A 113 1.41 9.89 6.82
CA LEU A 113 2.13 9.63 5.58
C LEU A 113 1.14 9.66 4.42
N ASP A 114 1.48 10.40 3.38
CA ASP A 114 0.74 10.48 2.13
C ASP A 114 1.65 10.07 0.97
N GLU A 115 1.38 8.90 0.41
CA GLU A 115 1.96 8.43 -0.85
C GLU A 115 3.51 8.36 -0.88
N ILE A 116 4.13 7.80 0.16
CA ILE A 116 5.56 7.44 0.13
C ILE A 116 5.83 6.37 -0.94
N GLY A 117 6.96 6.50 -1.64
CA GLY A 117 7.48 5.57 -2.63
C GLY A 117 7.18 5.96 -4.08
N ARG A 118 6.42 7.04 -4.32
CA ARG A 118 5.94 7.38 -5.68
C ARG A 118 7.02 7.88 -6.64
N GLY A 119 8.10 8.46 -6.12
CA GLY A 119 9.17 9.06 -6.94
C GLY A 119 10.20 8.08 -7.49
N THR A 120 10.00 6.76 -7.35
CA THR A 120 10.97 5.72 -7.74
C THR A 120 10.27 4.56 -8.47
N SER A 121 11.02 3.50 -8.79
CA SER A 121 10.47 2.28 -9.39
C SER A 121 9.35 1.69 -8.51
N THR A 122 8.33 1.07 -9.12
CA THR A 122 7.17 0.56 -8.38
C THR A 122 7.56 -0.40 -7.27
N TYR A 123 8.45 -1.35 -7.57
CA TYR A 123 8.90 -2.34 -6.59
C TYR A 123 9.77 -1.73 -5.48
N ASP A 124 10.63 -0.75 -5.79
CA ASP A 124 11.39 -0.03 -4.75
C ASP A 124 10.44 0.78 -3.86
N GLY A 125 9.46 1.45 -4.46
CA GLY A 125 8.47 2.26 -3.76
C GLY A 125 7.62 1.43 -2.80
N ILE A 126 7.08 0.30 -3.27
CA ILE A 126 6.35 -0.68 -2.43
C ILE A 126 7.25 -1.18 -1.30
N SER A 127 8.49 -1.59 -1.62
CA SER A 127 9.42 -2.16 -0.63
C SER A 127 9.76 -1.17 0.48
N LEU A 128 10.02 0.09 0.12
CA LEU A 128 10.29 1.16 1.08
C LEU A 128 9.05 1.49 1.91
N ALA A 129 7.89 1.66 1.29
CA ALA A 129 6.64 1.94 1.99
C ALA A 129 6.29 0.82 2.99
N TRP A 130 6.51 -0.43 2.59
CA TRP A 130 6.33 -1.61 3.44
C TRP A 130 7.27 -1.57 4.65
N ALA A 131 8.58 -1.44 4.42
CA ALA A 131 9.58 -1.42 5.48
C ALA A 131 9.39 -0.24 6.45
N VAL A 132 9.01 0.94 5.93
CA VAL A 132 8.66 2.12 6.75
C VAL A 132 7.46 1.83 7.65
N THR A 133 6.43 1.19 7.12
CA THR A 133 5.23 0.81 7.88
C THR A 133 5.58 -0.18 8.98
N GLU A 134 6.36 -1.23 8.67
CA GLU A 134 6.84 -2.20 9.65
C GLU A 134 7.67 -1.52 10.76
N PHE A 135 8.54 -0.56 10.41
CA PHE A 135 9.36 0.15 11.39
C PHE A 135 8.53 1.02 12.34
N LEU A 136 7.56 1.76 11.80
CA LEU A 136 6.61 2.56 12.59
C LEU A 136 5.77 1.68 13.51
N HIS A 137 5.36 0.51 13.03
CA HIS A 137 4.58 -0.46 13.79
C HIS A 137 5.40 -1.17 14.88
N ASP A 138 6.48 -1.86 14.52
CA ASP A 138 7.22 -2.78 15.41
C ASP A 138 8.17 -2.05 16.36
N GLN A 139 8.90 -1.05 15.84
CA GLN A 139 9.98 -0.37 16.57
C GLN A 139 9.47 0.87 17.32
N ILE A 140 8.89 1.82 16.59
CA ILE A 140 8.46 3.10 17.18
C ILE A 140 7.16 2.91 17.97
N ARG A 141 6.22 2.10 17.45
CA ARG A 141 4.92 1.84 18.06
C ARG A 141 4.09 3.12 18.23
N CYS A 142 4.18 4.03 17.27
CA CYS A 142 3.40 5.26 17.23
C CYS A 142 2.10 5.13 16.44
N ARG A 143 1.16 6.04 16.69
CA ARG A 143 -0.11 6.12 15.95
C ARG A 143 0.18 6.63 14.55
N THR A 144 -0.25 5.90 13.53
CA THR A 144 0.13 6.17 12.14
C THR A 144 -1.09 6.11 11.23
N LEU A 145 -1.28 7.16 10.42
CA LEU A 145 -2.22 7.17 9.30
C LEU A 145 -1.41 7.19 8.01
N PHE A 146 -1.52 6.15 7.18
CA PHE A 146 -0.79 6.05 5.93
C PHE A 146 -1.76 5.96 4.76
N ALA A 147 -1.94 7.07 4.04
CA ALA A 147 -2.61 7.08 2.75
C ALA A 147 -1.67 6.57 1.65
N THR A 148 -2.07 5.50 0.96
CA THR A 148 -1.26 4.87 -0.09
C THR A 148 -2.10 4.48 -1.30
N HIS A 149 -1.43 4.33 -2.43
CA HIS A 149 -1.96 3.77 -3.67
C HIS A 149 -1.48 2.32 -3.90
N TYR A 150 -0.55 1.84 -3.07
CA TYR A 150 -0.09 0.46 -3.10
C TYR A 150 -1.10 -0.44 -2.41
N HIS A 151 -1.84 -1.21 -3.21
CA HIS A 151 -2.80 -2.19 -2.70
C HIS A 151 -2.09 -3.35 -1.98
N GLU A 152 -0.85 -3.64 -2.36
CA GLU A 152 0.01 -4.67 -1.79
C GLU A 152 0.19 -4.47 -0.27
N LEU A 153 0.27 -3.21 0.18
CA LEU A 153 0.44 -2.90 1.60
C LEU A 153 -0.76 -3.36 2.45
N THR A 154 -1.94 -3.58 1.87
CA THR A 154 -3.12 -4.05 2.63
C THR A 154 -2.90 -5.41 3.30
N GLU A 155 -1.98 -6.20 2.75
CA GLU A 155 -1.58 -7.51 3.28
C GLU A 155 -0.85 -7.42 4.62
N LEU A 156 -0.29 -6.25 4.97
CA LEU A 156 0.36 -6.00 6.25
C LEU A 156 -0.58 -6.26 7.43
N THR A 157 -1.88 -6.02 7.29
CA THR A 157 -2.87 -6.31 8.34
C THR A 157 -2.95 -7.78 8.74
N LYS A 158 -2.52 -8.70 7.85
CA LYS A 158 -2.49 -10.15 8.15
C LYS A 158 -1.32 -10.53 9.04
N THR A 159 -0.25 -9.73 9.05
CA THR A 159 1.00 -10.04 9.75
C THR A 159 1.32 -9.07 10.89
N LEU A 160 0.83 -7.83 10.82
CA LEU A 160 1.02 -6.80 11.82
C LEU A 160 -0.26 -6.65 12.65
N PRO A 161 -0.27 -7.10 13.93
CA PRO A 161 -1.40 -6.83 14.81
C PRO A 161 -1.59 -5.32 15.00
N GLU A 162 -2.74 -4.85 15.48
CA GLU A 162 -2.98 -3.41 15.64
C GLU A 162 -2.77 -2.61 14.33
N THR A 163 -2.91 -3.25 13.17
CA THR A 163 -2.92 -2.60 11.85
C THR A 163 -4.27 -2.85 11.20
N SER A 164 -4.88 -1.83 10.63
CA SER A 164 -6.19 -1.93 9.99
C SER A 164 -6.17 -1.34 8.58
N ASN A 165 -7.00 -1.91 7.71
CA ASN A 165 -7.22 -1.40 6.37
C ASN A 165 -8.47 -0.53 6.36
N TRP A 166 -8.36 0.59 5.67
CA TRP A 166 -9.44 1.50 5.39
C TRP A 166 -9.42 1.86 3.91
N ASN A 167 -10.58 2.14 3.36
CA ASN A 167 -10.70 2.63 2.00
C ASN A 167 -11.69 3.79 1.92
N VAL A 168 -11.64 4.52 0.81
CA VAL A 168 -12.71 5.47 0.49
C VAL A 168 -13.87 4.68 -0.13
N ALA A 169 -15.07 4.87 0.41
CA ALA A 169 -16.29 4.28 -0.09
C ALA A 169 -16.62 4.78 -1.49
N ILE A 170 -16.87 3.82 -2.37
CA ILE A 170 -17.17 4.01 -3.78
C ILE A 170 -18.55 3.44 -4.06
N ARG A 171 -19.36 4.16 -4.85
CA ARG A 171 -20.63 3.65 -5.38
C ARG A 171 -20.52 3.49 -6.89
N GLU A 172 -20.71 2.27 -7.36
CA GLU A 172 -20.76 1.93 -8.78
C GLU A 172 -22.22 2.01 -9.27
N HIS A 173 -22.45 2.63 -10.42
CA HIS A 173 -23.76 2.73 -11.05
C HIS A 173 -23.62 2.49 -12.56
N GLY A 174 -23.76 1.22 -12.98
CA GLY A 174 -23.42 0.81 -14.35
C GLY A 174 -21.91 0.95 -14.59
N ASP A 175 -21.52 1.68 -15.63
CA ASP A 175 -20.11 1.94 -15.97
C ASP A 175 -19.52 3.18 -15.29
N ASP A 176 -20.28 3.82 -14.40
CA ASP A 176 -19.90 5.07 -13.75
C ASP A 176 -19.64 4.88 -12.25
N ILE A 177 -18.73 5.68 -11.73
CA ILE A 177 -18.26 5.59 -10.35
C ILE A 177 -18.43 6.94 -9.64
N VAL A 178 -18.99 6.90 -8.44
CA VAL A 178 -19.15 8.08 -7.58
C VAL A 178 -18.35 7.89 -6.29
N PHE A 179 -17.44 8.82 -6.02
CA PHE A 179 -16.70 8.88 -4.75
C PHE A 179 -17.59 9.47 -3.67
N LEU A 180 -17.83 8.71 -2.60
CA LEU A 180 -18.67 9.17 -1.49
C LEU A 180 -17.89 10.02 -0.47
N HIS A 181 -16.57 10.17 -0.64
CA HIS A 181 -15.66 10.84 0.28
C HIS A 181 -15.78 10.37 1.74
N LYS A 182 -16.24 9.13 1.93
CA LYS A 182 -16.44 8.50 3.23
C LYS A 182 -15.39 7.42 3.42
N ILE A 183 -14.69 7.44 4.55
CA ILE A 183 -13.74 6.39 4.90
C ILE A 183 -14.50 5.22 5.56
N VAL A 184 -14.28 4.01 5.07
CA VAL A 184 -14.89 2.77 5.60
C VAL A 184 -13.81 1.72 5.83
N GLU A 185 -14.06 0.83 6.78
CA GLU A 185 -13.14 -0.25 7.13
C GLU A 185 -13.10 -1.30 6.02
N GLY A 186 -11.90 -1.82 5.76
CA GLY A 186 -11.62 -2.81 4.72
C GLY A 186 -10.55 -2.36 3.73
N PRO A 187 -9.87 -3.31 3.06
CA PRO A 187 -8.97 -2.99 1.95
C PRO A 187 -9.77 -2.46 0.76
N ALA A 188 -9.12 -1.72 -0.14
CA ALA A 188 -9.72 -1.42 -1.44
C ALA A 188 -9.60 -2.65 -2.37
N ASP A 189 -10.73 -3.06 -2.96
CA ASP A 189 -10.80 -4.29 -3.78
C ASP A 189 -10.16 -4.15 -5.17
N LYS A 190 -10.05 -2.91 -5.70
CA LYS A 190 -9.57 -2.65 -7.07
C LYS A 190 -8.89 -1.28 -7.21
N SER A 191 -8.04 -1.16 -8.23
CA SER A 191 -7.51 0.12 -8.72
C SER A 191 -8.51 0.78 -9.68
N TYR A 192 -8.87 2.04 -9.41
CA TYR A 192 -9.88 2.78 -10.18
C TYR A 192 -9.28 3.81 -11.16
N GLY A 193 -7.99 3.72 -11.48
CA GLY A 193 -7.27 4.72 -12.29
C GLY A 193 -7.89 4.96 -13.67
N ILE A 194 -8.26 3.90 -14.39
CA ILE A 194 -8.90 4.02 -15.72
C ILE A 194 -10.29 4.66 -15.61
N HIS A 195 -11.04 4.35 -14.55
CA HIS A 195 -12.36 4.96 -14.31
C HIS A 195 -12.24 6.45 -14.00
N VAL A 196 -11.24 6.85 -13.21
CA VAL A 196 -10.93 8.27 -12.98
C VAL A 196 -10.60 8.98 -14.29
N ALA A 197 -9.85 8.33 -15.19
CA ALA A 197 -9.53 8.88 -16.50
C ALA A 197 -10.79 9.07 -17.39
N LYS A 198 -11.75 8.14 -17.33
CA LYS A 198 -13.05 8.28 -17.99
C LYS A 198 -13.83 9.49 -17.46
N ILE A 199 -13.88 9.68 -16.13
CA ILE A 199 -14.53 10.83 -15.49
C ILE A 199 -13.83 12.15 -15.87
N ALA A 200 -12.50 12.14 -16.00
CA ALA A 200 -11.72 13.28 -16.46
C ALA A 200 -11.96 13.66 -17.94
N GLY A 201 -12.74 12.86 -18.67
CA GLY A 201 -13.09 13.12 -20.07
C GLY A 201 -12.04 12.69 -21.07
N LEU A 202 -11.19 11.70 -20.75
CA LEU A 202 -10.29 11.12 -21.74
C LEU A 202 -11.08 10.51 -22.92
N PRO A 203 -10.55 10.58 -24.15
CA PRO A 203 -11.21 9.98 -25.31
C PRO A 203 -11.52 8.51 -25.10
N ARG A 204 -12.71 8.08 -25.54
CA ARG A 204 -13.21 6.71 -25.36
C ARG A 204 -12.21 5.66 -25.85
N ASP A 205 -11.63 5.86 -27.03
CA ASP A 205 -10.65 4.94 -27.63
C ASP A 205 -9.40 4.76 -26.74
N VAL A 206 -8.98 5.81 -26.01
CA VAL A 206 -7.85 5.74 -25.07
C VAL A 206 -8.22 4.94 -23.84
N VAL A 207 -9.42 5.16 -23.29
CA VAL A 207 -9.92 4.42 -22.12
C VAL A 207 -10.08 2.93 -22.46
N GLU A 208 -10.70 2.61 -23.59
CA GLU A 208 -10.87 1.22 -24.06
C GLU A 208 -9.51 0.54 -24.30
N ARG A 209 -8.55 1.23 -24.93
CA ARG A 209 -7.20 0.68 -25.10
C ARG A 209 -6.49 0.45 -23.77
N ALA A 210 -6.62 1.36 -22.82
CA ALA A 210 -6.02 1.22 -21.49
C ALA A 210 -6.60 0.02 -20.73
N GLN A 211 -7.89 -0.27 -20.86
CA GLN A 211 -8.53 -1.46 -20.25
C GLN A 211 -7.93 -2.75 -20.82
N VAL A 212 -7.73 -2.83 -22.14
CA VAL A 212 -7.11 -4.00 -22.78
C VAL A 212 -5.66 -4.19 -22.29
N ILE A 213 -4.88 -3.11 -22.18
CA ILE A 213 -3.49 -3.18 -21.67
C ILE A 213 -3.47 -3.63 -20.21
N LEU A 214 -4.35 -3.09 -19.36
CA LEU A 214 -4.41 -3.46 -17.95
C LEU A 214 -4.72 -4.96 -17.78
N ALA A 215 -5.69 -5.47 -18.52
CA ALA A 215 -6.05 -6.89 -18.48
C ALA A 215 -4.87 -7.81 -18.87
N GLN A 216 -4.04 -7.39 -19.82
CA GLN A 216 -2.81 -8.12 -20.22
C GLN A 216 -1.74 -8.07 -19.13
N LEU A 217 -1.52 -6.90 -18.52
CA LEU A 217 -0.53 -6.75 -17.44
C LEU A 217 -0.93 -7.52 -16.19
N GLU A 218 -2.22 -7.56 -15.85
CA GLU A 218 -2.74 -8.33 -14.73
C GLU A 218 -2.60 -9.85 -14.97
N SER A 219 -2.78 -10.34 -16.20
CA SER A 219 -2.57 -11.77 -16.49
C SER A 219 -1.11 -12.21 -16.38
N ASP A 220 -0.15 -11.31 -16.60
CA ASP A 220 1.28 -11.63 -16.57
C ASP A 220 1.88 -11.62 -15.13
N HIS A 221 1.18 -11.02 -14.16
CA HIS A 221 1.64 -10.83 -12.77
C HIS A 221 0.96 -11.75 -11.75
N VAL A 222 0.23 -12.76 -12.24
CA VAL A 222 -0.57 -13.67 -11.43
C VAL A 222 0.02 -15.08 -11.51
N ASP A 223 0.41 -15.66 -10.36
CA ASP A 223 0.84 -17.06 -10.29
C ASP A 223 -0.32 -18.01 -10.66
N GLU A 224 -0.05 -19.30 -10.92
CA GLU A 224 -1.06 -20.34 -11.23
C GLU A 224 -2.24 -20.41 -10.22
N SER A 225 -2.08 -19.77 -9.05
CA SER A 225 -3.06 -19.67 -7.96
C SER A 225 -3.80 -18.32 -7.87
N GLY A 226 -3.64 -17.37 -8.81
CA GLY A 226 -4.45 -16.15 -8.81
C GLY A 226 -3.93 -15.00 -7.92
N LYS A 227 -2.70 -15.08 -7.39
CA LYS A 227 -2.18 -14.13 -6.38
C LYS A 227 -0.88 -13.46 -6.82
N VAL A 228 -0.71 -12.21 -6.38
CA VAL A 228 0.53 -11.43 -6.49
C VAL A 228 1.58 -12.02 -5.54
N LYS A 229 2.82 -12.22 -6.00
CA LYS A 229 3.94 -12.73 -5.19
C LYS A 229 4.31 -11.74 -4.08
N ILE A 230 4.06 -12.12 -2.82
CA ILE A 230 4.45 -11.36 -1.63
C ILE A 230 5.60 -12.10 -0.92
N PRO A 231 6.64 -11.41 -0.43
CA PRO A 231 7.71 -12.05 0.32
C PRO A 231 7.24 -12.53 1.71
N GLU A 232 7.62 -13.76 2.07
CA GLU A 232 7.30 -14.34 3.39
C GLU A 232 8.13 -13.72 4.53
N ARG A 233 7.46 -13.42 5.66
CA ARG A 233 8.08 -12.88 6.88
C ARG A 233 8.95 -13.95 7.58
N LYS A 234 10.28 -13.80 7.54
CA LYS A 234 11.18 -14.54 8.43
C LYS A 234 11.06 -13.98 9.86
N THR A 235 10.29 -14.63 10.72
CA THR A 235 10.26 -14.34 12.16
C THR A 235 11.66 -14.53 12.75
N LYS A 236 12.09 -13.58 13.59
CA LYS A 236 13.37 -13.64 14.30
C LYS A 236 13.35 -14.79 15.33
N SER A 237 13.56 -16.02 14.88
CA SER A 237 14.20 -17.05 15.71
C SER A 237 15.71 -16.95 15.48
N ARG A 238 16.43 -16.77 16.58
CA ARG A 238 17.87 -16.98 16.64
C ARG A 238 18.13 -18.44 16.29
N ASP A 239 18.53 -18.73 15.06
CA ASP A 239 19.69 -19.57 14.82
C ASP A 239 20.21 -19.43 13.39
N ARG A 240 21.52 -19.57 13.29
CA ARG A 240 22.31 -19.42 12.06
C ARG A 240 21.85 -20.44 11.01
N GLN A 241 21.27 -19.97 9.90
CA GLN A 241 21.56 -20.56 8.59
C GLN A 241 21.26 -19.55 7.48
N LEU A 242 22.33 -19.19 6.74
CA LEU A 242 22.23 -18.58 5.42
C LEU A 242 21.47 -19.56 4.52
N SER A 243 20.20 -19.28 4.29
CA SER A 243 19.48 -19.85 3.16
C SER A 243 19.09 -18.71 2.22
N LEU A 244 20.07 -18.42 1.36
CA LEU A 244 19.90 -17.98 -0.02
C LEU A 244 18.96 -18.99 -0.70
N PHE A 245 17.66 -18.76 -0.65
CA PHE A 245 16.71 -19.55 -1.42
C PHE A 245 16.62 -18.94 -2.83
N ILE A 246 17.65 -19.23 -3.62
CA ILE A 246 17.46 -19.56 -5.03
C ILE A 246 16.88 -20.97 -4.94
N GLU A 247 15.64 -21.19 -5.36
CA GLU A 247 15.20 -22.56 -5.62
C GLU A 247 16.22 -23.13 -6.61
N PRO A 248 16.91 -24.25 -6.29
CA PRO A 248 17.87 -24.81 -7.22
C PRO A 248 17.12 -25.06 -8.53
N ASP A 249 17.63 -24.49 -9.63
CA ASP A 249 17.17 -24.80 -10.98
C ASP A 249 16.98 -26.31 -11.06
N HIS A 250 15.81 -26.77 -11.54
CA HIS A 250 15.56 -28.20 -11.69
C HIS A 250 16.76 -28.82 -12.43
N PRO A 251 17.31 -29.97 -12.01
CA PRO A 251 18.57 -30.51 -12.53
C PRO A 251 18.60 -30.67 -14.06
N VAL A 252 17.43 -30.77 -14.69
CA VAL A 252 17.24 -30.76 -16.15
C VAL A 252 17.68 -29.43 -16.79
N ILE A 253 17.43 -28.29 -16.13
CA ILE A 253 17.81 -26.94 -16.62
C ILE A 253 19.33 -26.80 -16.66
N GLU A 254 20.06 -27.30 -15.65
CA GLU A 254 21.52 -27.33 -15.68
C GLU A 254 22.05 -28.23 -16.80
N LYS A 255 21.48 -29.44 -16.95
CA LYS A 255 21.85 -30.35 -18.04
C LYS A 255 21.60 -29.72 -19.41
N LEU A 256 20.49 -29.01 -19.60
CA LEU A 256 20.14 -28.34 -20.84
C LEU A 256 21.09 -27.18 -21.16
N LYS A 257 21.51 -26.39 -20.16
CA LYS A 257 22.51 -25.32 -20.31
C LYS A 257 23.89 -25.86 -20.69
N SER A 258 24.23 -27.07 -20.25
CA SER A 258 25.52 -27.72 -20.54
C SER A 258 25.54 -28.53 -21.84
N LEU A 259 24.42 -28.63 -22.54
CA LEU A 259 24.28 -29.49 -23.72
C LEU A 259 24.90 -28.83 -24.96
N ASP A 260 25.88 -29.48 -25.58
CA ASP A 260 26.42 -29.04 -26.87
C ASP A 260 25.54 -29.55 -28.02
N ILE A 261 24.66 -28.67 -28.51
CA ILE A 261 23.68 -28.98 -29.55
C ILE A 261 24.36 -29.27 -30.90
N GLU A 262 25.53 -28.69 -31.15
CA GLU A 262 26.20 -28.80 -32.46
C GLU A 262 26.87 -30.17 -32.66
N GLN A 263 27.10 -30.92 -31.58
CA GLN A 263 27.76 -32.23 -31.62
C GLN A 263 26.82 -33.42 -31.41
N LEU A 264 25.52 -33.17 -31.18
CA LEU A 264 24.56 -34.23 -30.92
C LEU A 264 24.11 -34.91 -32.21
N THR A 265 24.18 -36.24 -32.21
CA THR A 265 23.49 -37.02 -33.24
C THR A 265 21.97 -36.96 -33.01
N PRO A 266 21.14 -37.01 -34.07
CA PRO A 266 19.68 -36.95 -33.93
C PRO A 266 19.10 -38.01 -32.98
N LEU A 267 19.71 -39.20 -32.94
CA LEU A 267 19.29 -40.28 -32.05
C LEU A 267 19.64 -40.01 -30.58
N ALA A 268 20.82 -39.44 -30.32
CA ALA A 268 21.23 -39.03 -28.98
C ALA A 268 20.34 -37.88 -28.45
N ALA A 269 20.01 -36.90 -29.30
CA ALA A 269 19.11 -35.81 -28.92
C ALA A 269 17.72 -36.30 -28.49
N LEU A 270 17.13 -37.27 -29.23
CA LEU A 270 15.85 -37.87 -28.87
C LEU A 270 15.91 -38.68 -27.57
N GLN A 271 17.03 -39.36 -27.30
CA GLN A 271 17.24 -40.08 -26.04
C GLN A 271 17.34 -39.12 -24.85
N THR A 272 18.14 -38.05 -24.96
CA THR A 272 18.27 -37.02 -23.92
C THR A 272 16.95 -36.31 -23.64
N LEU A 273 16.14 -36.00 -24.66
CA LEU A 273 14.81 -35.42 -24.46
C LEU A 273 13.85 -36.37 -23.73
N ASN A 274 13.93 -37.67 -24.00
CA ASN A 274 13.11 -38.66 -23.30
C ASN A 274 13.53 -38.81 -21.83
N GLU A 275 14.84 -38.74 -21.54
CA GLU A 275 15.39 -38.72 -20.18
C GLU A 275 14.91 -37.49 -19.41
N PHE A 276 14.99 -36.30 -20.00
CA PHE A 276 14.47 -35.06 -19.39
C PHE A 276 12.97 -35.13 -19.12
N ARG A 277 12.19 -35.72 -20.04
CA ARG A 277 10.76 -35.93 -19.82
C ARG A 277 10.52 -36.83 -18.61
N GLN A 278 11.24 -37.95 -18.49
CA GLN A 278 11.11 -38.86 -17.34
C GLN A 278 11.53 -38.22 -16.01
N GLU A 279 12.57 -37.39 -16.01
CA GLU A 279 13.01 -36.65 -14.82
C GLU A 279 12.03 -35.55 -14.39
N LEU A 280 11.30 -34.93 -15.33
CA LEU A 280 10.27 -33.92 -15.03
C LEU A 280 8.90 -34.50 -14.63
N THR A 281 8.65 -35.80 -14.89
CA THR A 281 7.37 -36.46 -14.56
C THR A 281 7.43 -37.26 -13.24
N LYS A 282 8.57 -37.23 -12.53
CA LYS A 282 8.75 -37.83 -11.21
C LYS A 282 8.54 -36.80 -10.11
#